data_AF-A0AAV7UM06-F1
#
_entry.id   AF-A0AAV7UM06-F1
#
_cell.length_a   1.000
_cell.length_b   1.000
_cell.length_c   1.000
_cell.angle_alpha   90.00
_cell.angle_beta   90.00
_cell.angle_gamma   90.00
#
_symmetry.space_group_name_H-M   'P 1'
#
loop_
_entity.id
_entity.type
_entity.pdbx_description
1 polymer ?
#
loop_
_entity_poly.entity_id
_entity_poly.type
_entity_poly.pdbx_seq_one_letter_code
_entity_poly.pdbx_strand_id
1 'polypeptide(L)'
;MQSPAATTAATTTPAGTPKAAQKAGEDIPPKNNPSGLREHEIIQRNKAACRTSYAGKWLFPNNWCPGWRNITTIILRLFAQSTGCHHSTDTRHICFPNTLQKQQETKQGFYLINGFPHVLGAINCTHVRLVPPAATEHLYRNRKHTHSINVQAIVDHQGLITNIVAKYPGSVHDSYIFRHCTINEHFQDGRYGNGLLVADQGYGIQPWIMTPFGNPSTAAERAYNEAHRRTRSIVERTFGILKSRFRCLDITGGSLLYSPEMVCRIILTCAILHNICIKRNIPLLEPEPHMPEEEEEEDAGLQQEEELQNTAAGIRRRQQIVNNFF
;
A
#
# COMPACT_ATOMS: atom_id res chain seq x y z
N MET A 1 59.32 -50.69 -1.77
CA MET A 1 58.10 -50.82 -2.60
C MET A 1 57.21 -51.89 -1.96
N GLN A 2 55.90 -51.86 -2.16
CA GLN A 2 54.92 -52.49 -1.25
C GLN A 2 54.27 -53.78 -1.76
N SER A 3 53.90 -54.67 -0.83
CA SER A 3 52.87 -55.73 -0.90
C SER A 3 52.79 -56.46 0.45
N PRO A 4 51.70 -57.19 0.80
CA PRO A 4 50.27 -56.91 0.57
C PRO A 4 49.49 -56.92 1.92
N ALA A 5 48.20 -57.30 1.95
CA ALA A 5 47.24 -57.00 3.04
C ALA A 5 46.69 -58.20 3.85
N ALA A 6 46.14 -57.89 5.04
CA ALA A 6 45.19 -58.65 5.88
C ALA A 6 44.58 -57.65 6.91
N THR A 7 43.42 -57.81 7.58
CA THR A 7 42.35 -58.86 7.66
C THR A 7 40.98 -58.09 7.76
N THR A 8 39.80 -58.49 8.28
CA THR A 8 39.16 -59.63 9.02
C THR A 8 37.63 -59.58 8.69
N ALA A 9 36.85 -60.67 8.64
CA ALA A 9 36.05 -61.32 9.72
C ALA A 9 35.11 -60.40 10.55
N ALA A 10 33.88 -60.76 10.99
CA ALA A 10 32.97 -61.91 10.79
C ALA A 10 31.60 -61.66 11.53
N THR A 11 30.47 -62.41 11.43
CA THR A 11 29.82 -63.26 10.39
C THR A 11 28.39 -63.70 10.88
N THR A 12 27.37 -63.73 9.99
CA THR A 12 26.01 -64.39 10.07
C THR A 12 24.89 -63.97 11.04
N THR A 13 23.65 -64.14 10.52
CA THR A 13 22.27 -64.11 11.10
C THR A 13 21.87 -65.50 11.73
N PRO A 14 20.63 -65.87 12.19
CA PRO A 14 19.28 -65.43 11.75
C PRO A 14 18.07 -65.38 12.75
N ALA A 15 16.96 -64.80 12.26
CA ALA A 15 15.51 -65.12 12.44
C ALA A 15 14.83 -65.33 13.82
N GLY A 16 13.68 -64.65 14.02
CA GLY A 16 12.67 -64.98 15.04
C GLY A 16 11.41 -64.08 15.02
N THR A 17 10.22 -64.67 15.05
CA THR A 17 8.88 -64.03 15.27
C THR A 17 8.20 -64.74 16.46
N PRO A 18 6.99 -64.37 16.98
CA PRO A 18 6.06 -63.27 16.64
C PRO A 18 5.48 -62.51 17.86
N LYS A 19 4.67 -61.45 17.62
CA LYS A 19 3.27 -61.32 18.14
C LYS A 19 2.60 -60.00 17.72
N ALA A 20 1.27 -60.00 17.68
CA ALA A 20 0.46 -58.81 17.41
C ALA A 20 0.00 -58.13 18.72
N ALA A 21 -0.18 -56.81 18.66
CA ALA A 21 -0.94 -56.04 19.63
C ALA A 21 -1.75 -54.98 18.87
N GLN A 22 -3.09 -55.04 18.98
CA GLN A 22 -3.96 -53.99 18.46
C GLN A 22 -3.82 -52.73 19.31
N LYS A 23 -3.85 -51.56 18.68
CA LYS A 23 -4.33 -50.33 19.32
C LYS A 23 -5.31 -49.66 18.36
N ALA A 24 -6.47 -49.25 18.88
CA ALA A 24 -7.49 -48.58 18.09
C ALA A 24 -7.00 -47.21 17.62
N GLY A 25 -7.51 -46.74 16.49
CA GLY A 25 -7.21 -45.42 15.96
C GLY A 25 -8.00 -44.32 16.65
N GLU A 26 -7.39 -43.13 16.72
CA GLU A 26 -8.10 -41.87 16.80
C GLU A 26 -7.76 -41.09 15.53
N ASP A 27 -8.72 -40.97 14.60
CA ASP A 27 -8.55 -40.15 13.40
C ASP A 27 -8.50 -38.67 13.80
N ILE A 28 -7.30 -38.11 13.84
CA ILE A 28 -7.11 -36.66 14.04
C ILE A 28 -7.47 -35.98 12.72
N PRO A 29 -8.58 -35.21 12.64
CA PRO A 29 -8.95 -34.54 11.40
C PRO A 29 -7.90 -33.47 11.04
N PRO A 30 -7.71 -33.15 9.75
CA PRO A 30 -6.76 -32.13 9.33
C PRO A 30 -7.08 -30.80 10.00
N LYS A 31 -6.06 -30.17 10.59
CA LYS A 31 -6.18 -28.87 11.28
C LYS A 31 -6.47 -27.76 10.26
N ASN A 32 -7.74 -27.53 9.96
CA ASN A 32 -8.20 -26.36 9.22
C ASN A 32 -7.66 -25.10 9.88
N ASN A 33 -6.72 -24.41 9.22
CA ASN A 33 -6.07 -23.22 9.76
C ASN A 33 -7.07 -22.04 9.77
N PRO A 34 -7.53 -21.54 10.94
CA PRO A 34 -8.62 -20.58 11.00
C PRO A 34 -8.10 -19.13 11.01
N SER A 35 -6.96 -18.82 10.36
CA SER A 35 -6.44 -17.45 10.24
C SER A 35 -7.16 -16.68 9.12
N GLY A 36 -6.96 -17.07 7.86
CA GLY A 36 -7.45 -16.33 6.68
C GLY A 36 -8.97 -16.14 6.62
N LEU A 37 -9.74 -17.09 7.20
CA LEU A 37 -11.18 -16.93 7.36
C LEU A 37 -11.53 -15.73 8.27
N ARG A 38 -10.81 -15.55 9.38
CA ARG A 38 -11.02 -14.44 10.32
C ARG A 38 -10.50 -13.11 9.77
N GLU A 39 -9.44 -13.11 8.98
CA GLU A 39 -8.95 -11.90 8.30
C GLU A 39 -9.97 -11.40 7.26
N HIS A 40 -10.53 -12.31 6.45
CA HIS A 40 -11.63 -11.95 5.55
C HIS A 40 -12.87 -11.47 6.33
N GLU A 41 -13.27 -12.13 7.42
CA GLU A 41 -14.36 -11.65 8.29
C GLU A 41 -14.07 -10.28 8.91
N ILE A 42 -12.83 -9.94 9.25
CA ILE A 42 -12.44 -8.62 9.78
C ILE A 42 -12.48 -7.56 8.68
N ILE A 43 -12.02 -7.86 7.46
CA ILE A 43 -12.20 -6.97 6.29
C ILE A 43 -13.69 -6.72 6.01
N GLN A 44 -14.55 -7.74 6.16
CA GLN A 44 -16.00 -7.60 6.02
C GLN A 44 -16.65 -6.88 7.22
N ARG A 45 -16.14 -7.06 8.45
CA ARG A 45 -16.55 -6.27 9.62
C ARG A 45 -16.20 -4.78 9.47
N ASN A 46 -15.05 -4.43 8.90
CA ASN A 46 -14.71 -3.04 8.63
C ASN A 46 -15.62 -2.43 7.54
N LYS A 47 -16.05 -3.23 6.54
CA LYS A 47 -17.11 -2.83 5.58
C LYS A 47 -18.50 -2.69 6.25
N ALA A 48 -18.77 -3.40 7.34
CA ALA A 48 -20.04 -3.39 8.06
C ALA A 48 -20.13 -2.30 9.14
N ALA A 49 -19.06 -2.06 9.90
CA ALA A 49 -18.98 -1.05 10.96
C ALA A 49 -19.17 0.38 10.42
N CYS A 50 -18.78 0.64 9.17
CA CYS A 50 -19.11 1.87 8.45
C CYS A 50 -20.63 2.14 8.31
N ARG A 51 -21.51 1.18 8.60
CA ARG A 51 -22.98 1.31 8.50
C ARG A 51 -23.67 1.57 9.84
N THR A 52 -22.99 1.36 10.97
CA THR A 52 -23.59 1.48 12.32
C THR A 52 -23.35 2.84 12.93
N SER A 53 -24.44 3.61 13.10
CA SER A 53 -24.42 4.93 13.74
C SER A 53 -24.15 4.85 15.24
N TYR A 54 -23.42 5.83 15.79
CA TYR A 54 -23.35 6.09 17.23
C TYR A 54 -23.43 7.59 17.51
N ALA A 55 -24.51 8.01 18.18
CA ALA A 55 -24.62 9.32 18.78
C ALA A 55 -24.01 9.29 20.19
N GLY A 56 -22.78 9.81 20.34
CA GLY A 56 -22.07 9.91 21.61
C GLY A 56 -21.63 11.35 21.90
N LYS A 57 -21.77 11.80 23.15
CA LYS A 57 -21.27 13.11 23.58
C LYS A 57 -19.76 13.06 23.80
N TRP A 58 -19.04 14.00 23.19
CA TRP A 58 -17.58 14.11 23.30
C TRP A 58 -17.16 14.75 24.62
N LEU A 59 -16.26 14.11 25.35
CA LEU A 59 -15.54 14.67 26.50
C LEU A 59 -14.04 14.36 26.34
N PHE A 60 -13.19 15.38 26.51
CA PHE A 60 -11.75 15.29 26.27
C PHE A 60 -10.96 15.49 27.58
N PRO A 61 -9.92 14.68 27.88
CA PRO A 61 -8.99 14.96 28.99
C PRO A 61 -8.08 16.17 28.68
N ASN A 62 -7.82 17.02 29.68
CA ASN A 62 -7.24 18.36 29.46
C ASN A 62 -5.72 18.40 29.14
N ASN A 63 -4.97 17.31 29.31
CA ASN A 63 -3.51 17.31 29.32
C ASN A 63 -2.88 16.99 27.95
N TRP A 64 -3.11 17.86 26.95
CA TRP A 64 -2.51 17.74 25.61
C TRP A 64 -1.60 18.94 25.27
N CYS A 65 -0.43 18.64 24.68
CA CYS A 65 0.64 19.60 24.37
C CYS A 65 0.20 20.73 23.42
N PRO A 66 0.79 21.94 23.50
CA PRO A 66 0.29 23.13 22.79
C PRO A 66 0.14 22.98 21.27
N GLY A 67 1.12 22.37 20.58
CA GLY A 67 1.08 22.21 19.11
C GLY A 67 -0.12 21.41 18.60
N TRP A 68 -0.57 20.39 19.35
CA TRP A 68 -1.74 19.60 19.00
C TRP A 68 -3.05 20.39 19.07
N ARG A 69 -3.13 21.41 19.95
CA ARG A 69 -4.35 22.21 20.11
C ARG A 69 -4.72 22.95 18.81
N ASN A 70 -3.72 23.43 18.07
CA ASN A 70 -3.93 24.14 16.80
C ASN A 70 -4.33 23.18 15.67
N ILE A 71 -3.64 22.05 15.49
CA ILE A 71 -3.97 21.07 14.44
C ILE A 71 -5.36 20.48 14.67
N THR A 72 -5.66 20.04 15.90
CA THR A 72 -6.99 19.54 16.26
C THR A 72 -8.06 20.62 16.07
N THR A 73 -7.79 21.88 16.38
CA THR A 73 -8.74 22.98 16.13
C THR A 73 -8.95 23.27 14.64
N ILE A 74 -7.91 23.20 13.81
CA ILE A 74 -8.03 23.41 12.35
C ILE A 74 -8.79 22.25 11.71
N ILE A 75 -8.43 21.00 12.04
CA ILE A 75 -9.16 19.81 11.56
C ILE A 75 -10.61 19.85 12.04
N LEU A 76 -10.88 20.10 13.33
CA LEU A 76 -12.26 20.19 13.84
C LEU A 76 -13.06 21.36 13.28
N ARG A 77 -12.45 22.52 12.96
CA ARG A 77 -13.15 23.64 12.30
C ARG A 77 -13.52 23.30 10.86
N LEU A 78 -12.62 22.67 10.12
CA LEU A 78 -12.87 22.22 8.75
C LEU A 78 -13.86 21.03 8.71
N PHE A 79 -13.82 20.16 9.72
CA PHE A 79 -14.80 19.11 9.94
C PHE A 79 -16.17 19.69 10.31
N ALA A 80 -16.24 20.70 11.19
CA ALA A 80 -17.48 21.40 11.53
C ALA A 80 -18.10 22.18 10.34
N GLN A 81 -17.28 22.57 9.35
CA GLN A 81 -17.75 23.13 8.08
C GLN A 81 -18.25 22.07 7.09
N SER A 82 -17.84 20.79 7.23
CA SER A 82 -18.26 19.69 6.35
C SER A 82 -19.34 18.76 6.95
N THR A 83 -19.49 18.68 8.28
CA THR A 83 -20.50 17.84 8.95
C THR A 83 -21.95 18.24 8.69
N GLY A 84 -22.18 19.39 8.06
CA GLY A 84 -23.48 19.72 7.45
C GLY A 84 -23.91 18.71 6.36
N CYS A 85 -22.98 17.97 5.76
CA CYS A 85 -23.27 16.86 4.86
C CYS A 85 -22.92 15.52 5.52
N HIS A 86 -23.93 14.80 6.01
CA HIS A 86 -23.74 13.42 6.47
C HIS A 86 -23.49 12.47 5.28
N HIS A 87 -22.67 11.45 5.52
CA HIS A 87 -22.52 10.24 4.70
C HIS A 87 -21.91 10.35 3.28
N SER A 88 -21.53 11.54 2.80
CA SER A 88 -20.66 11.67 1.62
C SER A 88 -19.23 12.06 2.00
N THR A 89 -18.24 11.22 1.69
CA THR A 89 -16.91 11.75 1.36
C THR A 89 -17.05 12.70 0.17
N ASP A 90 -16.45 13.88 0.23
CA ASP A 90 -16.64 14.88 -0.83
C ASP A 90 -15.86 14.50 -2.10
N THR A 91 -16.51 13.71 -2.95
CA THR A 91 -15.97 13.13 -4.19
C THR A 91 -15.48 14.19 -5.18
N ARG A 92 -15.90 15.46 -5.05
CA ARG A 92 -15.45 16.59 -5.90
C ARG A 92 -13.96 16.89 -5.76
N HIS A 93 -13.33 16.45 -4.67
CA HIS A 93 -11.94 16.79 -4.38
C HIS A 93 -10.93 15.69 -4.75
N ILE A 94 -11.32 14.42 -4.70
CA ILE A 94 -10.50 13.26 -5.11
C ILE A 94 -11.23 12.54 -6.24
N CYS A 95 -10.82 12.84 -7.48
CA CYS A 95 -11.41 12.30 -8.71
C CYS A 95 -10.34 11.62 -9.56
N PHE A 96 -10.60 10.37 -9.98
CA PHE A 96 -9.83 9.74 -11.04
C PHE A 96 -10.25 10.29 -12.42
N PRO A 97 -9.35 10.42 -13.42
CA PRO A 97 -9.69 10.86 -14.78
C PRO A 97 -10.65 9.89 -15.50
N ASN A 98 -11.95 10.02 -15.23
CA ASN A 98 -12.99 9.15 -15.77
C ASN A 98 -13.53 9.64 -17.14
N THR A 99 -13.33 10.90 -17.52
CA THR A 99 -13.68 11.42 -18.85
C THR A 99 -12.49 11.33 -19.82
N LEU A 100 -12.75 11.07 -21.11
CA LEU A 100 -11.70 10.99 -22.13
C LEU A 100 -10.84 12.26 -22.20
N GLN A 101 -11.45 13.44 -22.07
CA GLN A 101 -10.73 14.71 -22.00
C GLN A 101 -9.75 14.74 -20.82
N LYS A 102 -10.20 14.44 -19.59
CA LYS A 102 -9.31 14.46 -18.42
C LYS A 102 -8.23 13.38 -18.52
N GLN A 103 -8.52 12.22 -19.13
CA GLN A 103 -7.51 11.22 -19.45
C GLN A 103 -6.45 11.74 -20.42
N GLN A 104 -6.84 12.46 -21.48
CA GLN A 104 -5.91 13.07 -22.44
C GLN A 104 -5.05 14.15 -21.77
N GLU A 105 -5.65 15.05 -21.00
CA GLU A 105 -4.94 16.08 -20.22
C GLU A 105 -3.89 15.45 -19.29
N THR A 106 -4.26 14.44 -18.50
CA THR A 106 -3.34 13.77 -17.58
C THR A 106 -2.23 13.01 -18.32
N LYS A 107 -2.55 12.30 -19.41
CA LYS A 107 -1.58 11.59 -20.27
C LYS A 107 -0.56 12.56 -20.90
N GLN A 108 -1.02 13.71 -21.37
CA GLN A 108 -0.16 14.76 -21.93
C GLN A 108 0.70 15.41 -20.84
N GLY A 109 0.13 15.71 -19.67
CA GLY A 109 0.85 16.30 -18.54
C GLY A 109 2.01 15.44 -18.04
N PHE A 110 1.81 14.12 -17.90
CA PHE A 110 2.90 13.20 -17.54
C PHE A 110 3.98 13.13 -18.62
N TYR A 111 3.58 13.04 -19.90
CA TYR A 111 4.52 12.96 -21.02
C TYR A 111 5.37 14.22 -21.17
N LEU A 112 4.78 15.41 -21.02
CA LEU A 112 5.50 16.69 -21.09
C LEU A 112 6.49 16.90 -19.93
N ILE A 113 6.21 16.39 -18.73
CA ILE A 113 7.08 16.60 -17.56
C ILE A 113 8.19 15.55 -17.48
N ASN A 114 7.91 14.28 -17.79
CA ASN A 114 8.85 13.16 -17.54
C ASN A 114 9.11 12.24 -18.75
N GLY A 115 8.46 12.47 -19.90
CA GLY A 115 8.65 11.69 -21.14
C GLY A 115 7.97 10.32 -21.18
N PHE A 116 7.34 9.86 -20.09
CA PHE A 116 6.72 8.52 -20.06
C PHE A 116 5.30 8.54 -20.67
N PRO A 117 4.98 7.66 -21.64
CA PRO A 117 3.74 7.73 -22.40
C PRO A 117 2.51 7.20 -21.63
N HIS A 118 1.34 7.73 -21.98
CA HIS A 118 0.00 7.22 -21.61
C HIS A 118 -0.32 7.08 -20.11
N VAL A 119 0.45 7.69 -19.22
CA VAL A 119 0.24 7.61 -17.75
C VAL A 119 -1.03 8.36 -17.32
N LEU A 120 -1.83 7.73 -16.47
CA LEU A 120 -2.99 8.31 -15.78
C LEU A 120 -2.73 8.58 -14.29
N GLY A 121 -1.67 8.01 -13.73
CA GLY A 121 -1.21 8.32 -12.38
C GLY A 121 0.07 7.58 -11.99
N ALA A 122 0.80 8.12 -11.02
CA ALA A 122 1.78 7.38 -10.25
C ALA A 122 1.09 6.79 -9.01
N ILE A 123 1.32 5.50 -8.74
CA ILE A 123 0.75 4.78 -7.60
C ILE A 123 1.86 4.30 -6.66
N ASN A 124 1.63 4.47 -5.37
CA ASN A 124 2.48 4.00 -4.28
C ASN A 124 1.65 3.98 -2.98
N CYS A 125 2.21 3.38 -1.93
CA CYS A 125 1.65 3.44 -0.59
C CYS A 125 2.46 4.34 0.36
N THR A 126 1.87 4.68 1.51
CA THR A 126 2.59 5.23 2.65
C THR A 126 1.96 4.78 3.97
N HIS A 127 2.77 4.63 5.01
CA HIS A 127 2.31 4.24 6.34
C HIS A 127 2.03 5.46 7.21
N VAL A 128 0.89 5.46 7.89
CA VAL A 128 0.50 6.46 8.90
C VAL A 128 0.40 5.79 10.27
N ARG A 129 1.16 6.25 11.26
CA ARG A 129 1.29 5.60 12.58
C ARG A 129 0.06 5.79 13.46
N LEU A 130 -0.34 4.73 14.16
CA LEU A 130 -1.38 4.75 15.19
C LEU A 130 -1.00 3.84 16.37
N VAL A 131 -1.68 4.00 17.50
CA VAL A 131 -1.69 2.98 18.56
C VAL A 131 -2.88 2.05 18.31
N PRO A 132 -2.67 0.78 17.94
CA PRO A 132 -3.75 -0.13 17.56
C PRO A 132 -4.47 -0.71 18.78
N PRO A 133 -5.71 -1.21 18.64
CA PRO A 133 -6.37 -1.95 19.70
C PRO A 133 -5.61 -3.25 20.01
N ALA A 134 -5.28 -3.48 21.29
CA ALA A 134 -4.39 -4.57 21.72
C ALA A 134 -4.83 -5.97 21.23
N ALA A 135 -6.13 -6.24 21.16
CA ALA A 135 -6.68 -7.52 20.66
C ALA A 135 -6.41 -7.78 19.16
N THR A 136 -5.98 -6.76 18.41
CA THR A 136 -5.74 -6.78 16.95
C THR A 136 -4.38 -6.19 16.57
N GLU A 137 -3.49 -5.95 17.54
CA GLU A 137 -2.24 -5.19 17.39
C GLU A 137 -1.36 -5.72 16.24
N HIS A 138 -1.19 -7.05 16.18
CA HIS A 138 -0.45 -7.76 15.14
C HIS A 138 -0.84 -7.40 13.70
N LEU A 139 -2.13 -7.10 13.42
CA LEU A 139 -2.59 -6.73 12.07
C LEU A 139 -1.99 -5.39 11.61
N TYR A 140 -1.69 -4.49 12.55
CA TYR A 140 -1.22 -3.15 12.24
C TYR A 140 0.30 -3.06 12.12
N ARG A 141 1.04 -4.10 12.52
CA ARG A 141 2.51 -4.14 12.47
C ARG A 141 3.00 -4.28 11.02
N ASN A 142 3.76 -3.29 10.56
CA ASN A 142 4.37 -3.26 9.23
C ASN A 142 5.76 -3.92 9.19
N ARG A 143 6.37 -3.96 8.00
CA ARG A 143 7.74 -4.46 7.76
C ARG A 143 8.76 -3.80 8.70
N LYS A 144 8.76 -2.45 8.79
CA LYS A 144 9.55 -1.65 9.75
C LYS A 144 9.07 -1.75 11.21
N HIS A 145 8.51 -2.90 11.59
CA HIS A 145 8.11 -3.33 12.93
C HIS A 145 7.23 -2.33 13.73
N THR A 146 6.55 -1.41 13.06
CA THR A 146 5.76 -0.33 13.69
C THR A 146 4.30 -0.40 13.29
N HIS A 147 3.42 0.11 14.17
CA HIS A 147 1.98 0.03 13.96
C HIS A 147 1.47 1.17 13.07
N SER A 148 0.72 0.82 12.02
CA SER A 148 0.26 1.79 11.02
C SER A 148 -1.04 1.38 10.32
N ILE A 149 -1.68 2.35 9.68
CA ILE A 149 -2.57 2.13 8.53
C ILE A 149 -1.69 2.16 7.27
N ASN A 150 -1.84 1.20 6.37
CA ASN A 150 -1.26 1.28 5.02
C ASN A 150 -2.23 2.06 4.12
N VAL A 151 -1.73 3.10 3.45
CA VAL A 151 -2.49 4.07 2.66
C VAL A 151 -1.97 4.08 1.22
N GLN A 152 -2.68 3.40 0.32
CA GLN A 152 -2.43 3.52 -1.11
C GLN A 152 -3.01 4.82 -1.64
N ALA A 153 -2.29 5.51 -2.53
CA ALA A 153 -2.80 6.65 -3.28
C ALA A 153 -2.35 6.62 -4.74
N ILE A 154 -3.19 7.16 -5.62
CA ILE A 154 -2.82 7.46 -7.00
C ILE A 154 -2.77 8.97 -7.16
N VAL A 155 -1.69 9.47 -7.76
CA VAL A 155 -1.37 10.89 -7.89
C VAL A 155 -1.18 11.25 -9.36
N ASP A 156 -1.72 12.39 -9.79
CA ASP A 156 -1.54 12.89 -11.16
C ASP A 156 -0.25 13.72 -11.35
N HIS A 157 -0.03 14.18 -12.59
CA HIS A 157 1.13 14.98 -12.97
C HIS A 157 1.21 16.36 -12.27
N GLN A 158 0.19 16.78 -11.52
CA GLN A 158 0.15 18.03 -10.75
C GLN A 158 0.34 17.80 -9.24
N GLY A 159 0.49 16.55 -8.78
CA GLY A 159 0.54 16.22 -7.36
C GLY A 159 -0.84 16.15 -6.69
N LEU A 160 -1.94 16.12 -7.46
CA LEU A 160 -3.28 15.90 -6.92
C LEU A 160 -3.53 14.42 -6.67
N ILE A 161 -4.05 14.09 -5.50
CA ILE A 161 -4.49 12.74 -5.14
C ILE A 161 -5.79 12.44 -5.89
N THR A 162 -5.74 11.58 -6.89
CA THR A 162 -6.88 11.22 -7.74
C THR A 162 -7.63 9.98 -7.24
N ASN A 163 -6.96 9.13 -6.47
CA ASN A 163 -7.56 8.03 -5.72
C ASN A 163 -6.81 7.83 -4.40
N ILE A 164 -7.51 7.35 -3.36
CA ILE A 164 -6.91 6.99 -2.07
C ILE A 164 -7.65 5.81 -1.42
N VAL A 165 -6.91 4.90 -0.81
CA VAL A 165 -7.44 3.71 -0.11
C VAL A 165 -6.82 3.63 1.29
N ALA A 166 -7.34 4.43 2.21
CA ALA A 166 -7.00 4.40 3.63
C ALA A 166 -7.98 3.50 4.40
N LYS A 167 -7.78 2.17 4.34
CA LYS A 167 -8.65 1.18 5.01
C LYS A 167 -7.97 -0.12 5.46
N TYR A 168 -6.69 -0.30 5.16
CA TYR A 168 -5.94 -1.53 5.44
C TYR A 168 -4.95 -1.34 6.59
N PRO A 169 -4.78 -2.33 7.47
CA PRO A 169 -3.81 -2.25 8.55
C PRO A 169 -2.40 -2.53 8.02
N GLY A 170 -1.38 -2.12 8.78
CA GLY A 170 0.01 -2.00 8.32
C GLY A 170 0.71 -3.29 7.87
N SER A 171 0.18 -4.48 8.15
CA SER A 171 0.72 -5.74 7.62
C SER A 171 0.37 -5.99 6.14
N VAL A 172 -0.69 -5.36 5.62
CA VAL A 172 -1.22 -5.67 4.27
C VAL A 172 -0.34 -5.06 3.19
N HIS A 173 0.06 -5.89 2.22
CA HIS A 173 0.94 -5.50 1.12
C HIS A 173 0.27 -4.64 0.04
N ASP A 174 1.05 -3.78 -0.60
CA ASP A 174 0.59 -2.77 -1.55
C ASP A 174 -0.12 -3.34 -2.78
N SER A 175 0.39 -4.46 -3.32
CA SER A 175 -0.26 -5.19 -4.41
C SER A 175 -1.62 -5.78 -4.00
N TYR A 176 -1.80 -6.19 -2.75
CA TYR A 176 -3.09 -6.64 -2.23
C TYR A 176 -4.09 -5.47 -2.16
N ILE A 177 -3.65 -4.29 -1.69
CA ILE A 177 -4.49 -3.09 -1.65
C ILE A 177 -4.95 -2.72 -3.06
N PHE A 178 -4.06 -2.80 -4.06
CA PHE A 178 -4.42 -2.51 -5.45
C PHE A 178 -5.36 -3.57 -6.06
N ARG A 179 -5.08 -4.86 -5.83
CA ARG A 179 -5.93 -5.99 -6.27
C ARG A 179 -7.38 -5.84 -5.81
N HIS A 180 -7.60 -5.21 -4.65
CA HIS A 180 -8.91 -4.92 -4.05
C HIS A 180 -9.31 -3.43 -4.08
N CYS A 181 -8.80 -2.69 -5.07
CA CYS A 181 -9.17 -1.31 -5.38
C CYS A 181 -10.05 -1.24 -6.63
N THR A 182 -11.14 -0.46 -6.57
CA THR A 182 -12.08 -0.25 -7.69
C THR A 182 -11.45 0.39 -8.92
N ILE A 183 -10.30 1.06 -8.79
CA ILE A 183 -9.53 1.53 -9.95
C ILE A 183 -8.94 0.35 -10.73
N ASN A 184 -8.50 -0.73 -10.07
CA ASN A 184 -8.04 -1.94 -10.76
C ASN A 184 -9.20 -2.65 -11.48
N GLU A 185 -10.37 -2.73 -10.85
CA GLU A 185 -11.60 -3.25 -11.48
C GLU A 185 -11.93 -2.45 -12.76
N HIS A 186 -11.88 -1.12 -12.71
CA HIS A 186 -12.08 -0.25 -13.87
C HIS A 186 -11.01 -0.39 -14.97
N PHE A 187 -9.76 -0.73 -14.64
CA PHE A 187 -8.73 -1.05 -15.62
C PHE A 187 -8.96 -2.42 -16.27
N GLN A 188 -9.39 -3.42 -15.50
CA GLN A 188 -9.76 -4.75 -15.99
C GLN A 188 -10.97 -4.70 -16.95
N ASP A 189 -11.96 -3.87 -16.64
CA ASP A 189 -13.08 -3.51 -17.53
C ASP A 189 -12.67 -2.73 -18.80
N GLY A 190 -11.40 -2.33 -18.94
CA GLY A 190 -10.90 -1.56 -20.08
C GLY A 190 -11.32 -0.09 -20.14
N ARG A 191 -11.96 0.46 -19.08
CA ARG A 191 -12.55 1.82 -19.06
C ARG A 191 -11.55 2.96 -19.31
N TYR A 192 -10.25 2.69 -19.12
CA TYR A 192 -9.15 3.63 -19.30
C TYR A 192 -8.33 3.40 -20.58
N GLY A 193 -8.75 2.43 -21.41
CA GLY A 193 -8.16 2.12 -22.72
C GLY A 193 -6.66 1.80 -22.63
N ASN A 194 -5.85 2.56 -23.37
CA ASN A 194 -4.39 2.44 -23.36
C ASN A 194 -3.69 3.07 -22.14
N GLY A 195 -4.44 3.52 -21.13
CA GLY A 195 -3.93 4.22 -19.95
C GLY A 195 -3.13 3.32 -19.01
N LEU A 196 -2.14 3.91 -18.34
CA LEU A 196 -1.18 3.21 -17.49
C LEU A 196 -1.07 3.87 -16.11
N LEU A 197 -0.79 3.06 -15.09
CA LEU A 197 -0.21 3.52 -13.83
C LEU A 197 1.30 3.22 -13.83
N VAL A 198 2.10 4.08 -13.21
CA VAL A 198 3.51 3.77 -12.88
C VAL A 198 3.62 3.42 -11.40
N ALA A 199 4.22 2.27 -11.11
CA ALA A 199 4.36 1.70 -9.76
C ALA A 199 5.78 1.17 -9.53
N ASP A 200 6.13 0.87 -8.28
CA ASP A 200 7.34 0.09 -7.96
C ASP A 200 7.20 -1.38 -8.38
N GLN A 201 8.23 -2.18 -8.10
CA GLN A 201 8.30 -3.58 -8.49
C GLN A 201 7.25 -4.46 -7.77
N GLY A 202 6.90 -4.16 -6.52
CA GLY A 202 6.01 -4.99 -5.67
C GLY A 202 4.53 -4.92 -6.02
N TYR A 203 4.14 -4.03 -6.95
CA TYR A 203 2.80 -4.02 -7.55
C TYR A 203 2.63 -5.08 -8.65
N GLY A 204 3.71 -5.65 -9.17
CA GLY A 204 3.68 -6.60 -10.28
C GLY A 204 3.34 -5.97 -11.63
N ILE A 205 3.92 -6.48 -12.71
CA ILE A 205 3.65 -5.94 -14.05
C ILE A 205 2.31 -6.44 -14.61
N GLN A 206 1.49 -5.48 -15.05
CA GLN A 206 0.16 -5.71 -15.62
C GLN A 206 0.00 -4.90 -16.91
N PRO A 207 -1.00 -5.17 -17.77
CA PRO A 207 -1.22 -4.38 -18.99
C PRO A 207 -1.46 -2.88 -18.71
N TRP A 208 -1.87 -2.54 -17.48
CA TRP A 208 -2.07 -1.18 -16.98
C TRP A 208 -1.17 -0.79 -15.81
N ILE A 209 -0.25 -1.65 -15.33
CA ILE A 209 0.75 -1.30 -14.29
C ILE A 209 2.14 -1.46 -14.88
N MET A 210 2.83 -0.34 -15.07
CA MET A 210 4.23 -0.29 -15.50
C MET A 210 5.16 -0.23 -14.28
N THR A 211 5.98 -1.27 -14.15
CA THR A 211 7.02 -1.42 -13.12
C THR A 211 8.42 -1.29 -13.77
N PRO A 212 9.49 -1.00 -13.01
CA PRO A 212 10.85 -0.94 -13.54
C PRO A 212 11.37 -2.33 -13.96
N PHE A 213 12.39 -2.36 -14.82
CA PHE A 213 13.23 -3.55 -15.00
C PHE A 213 14.20 -3.64 -13.81
N GLY A 214 14.21 -4.76 -13.08
CA GLY A 214 15.16 -4.96 -11.99
C GLY A 214 16.61 -5.01 -12.48
N ASN A 215 16.86 -5.69 -13.60
CA ASN A 215 18.16 -5.77 -14.27
C ASN A 215 18.05 -5.23 -15.72
N PRO A 216 18.12 -3.90 -15.94
CA PRO A 216 18.03 -3.30 -17.28
C PRO A 216 19.33 -3.52 -18.07
N SER A 217 19.25 -4.26 -19.18
CA SER A 217 20.42 -4.71 -19.95
C SER A 217 20.75 -3.79 -21.15
N THR A 218 19.74 -3.33 -21.87
CA THR A 218 19.87 -2.52 -23.08
C THR A 218 19.96 -1.02 -22.75
N ALA A 219 20.24 -0.20 -23.76
CA ALA A 219 20.13 1.27 -23.62
C ALA A 219 18.66 1.70 -23.42
N ALA A 220 17.74 1.12 -24.18
CA ALA A 220 16.31 1.42 -24.13
C ALA A 220 15.67 1.03 -22.78
N GLU A 221 16.04 -0.12 -22.20
CA GLU A 221 15.59 -0.50 -20.85
C GLU A 221 16.08 0.48 -19.76
N ARG A 222 17.31 1.00 -19.90
CA ARG A 222 17.85 2.03 -19.00
C ARG A 222 17.16 3.38 -19.18
N ALA A 223 16.88 3.79 -20.42
CA ALA A 223 16.11 5.01 -20.72
C ALA A 223 14.67 4.92 -20.20
N TYR A 224 14.01 3.77 -20.40
CA TYR A 224 12.71 3.45 -19.81
C TYR A 224 12.75 3.55 -18.28
N ASN A 225 13.73 2.94 -17.61
CA ASN A 225 13.84 2.97 -16.15
C ASN A 225 14.04 4.40 -15.63
N GLU A 226 14.84 5.22 -16.31
CA GLU A 226 15.06 6.61 -15.90
C GLU A 226 13.85 7.52 -16.15
N ALA A 227 13.07 7.28 -17.22
CA ALA A 227 11.79 7.95 -17.41
C ALA A 227 10.73 7.47 -16.39
N HIS A 228 10.68 6.18 -16.10
CA HIS A 228 9.80 5.58 -15.11
C HIS A 228 10.06 6.17 -13.71
N ARG A 229 11.32 6.15 -13.25
CA ARG A 229 11.77 6.69 -11.96
C ARG A 229 11.38 8.16 -11.79
N ARG A 230 11.68 9.01 -12.78
CA ARG A 230 11.29 10.43 -12.78
C ARG A 230 9.77 10.60 -12.72
N THR A 231 9.03 9.83 -13.51
CA THR A 231 7.55 9.85 -13.54
C THR A 231 6.94 9.43 -12.20
N ARG A 232 7.42 8.32 -11.60
CA ARG A 232 6.94 7.83 -10.30
C ARG A 232 7.19 8.86 -9.20
N SER A 233 8.32 9.56 -9.21
CA SER A 233 8.74 10.49 -8.13
C SER A 233 7.70 11.53 -7.69
N ILE A 234 6.67 11.82 -8.50
CA ILE A 234 5.57 12.69 -8.11
C ILE A 234 4.74 12.14 -6.94
N VAL A 235 4.55 10.81 -6.81
CA VAL A 235 3.75 10.24 -5.71
C VAL A 235 4.49 10.30 -4.39
N GLU A 236 5.79 9.99 -4.38
CA GLU A 236 6.67 10.08 -3.21
C GLU A 236 6.80 11.54 -2.74
N ARG A 237 7.07 12.47 -3.67
CA ARG A 237 7.07 13.92 -3.40
C ARG A 237 5.72 14.40 -2.87
N THR A 238 4.62 13.87 -3.37
CA THR A 238 3.26 14.21 -2.91
C THR A 238 2.99 13.68 -1.51
N PHE A 239 3.47 12.49 -1.14
CA PHE A 239 3.43 12.03 0.25
C PHE A 239 4.28 12.90 1.18
N GLY A 240 5.49 13.30 0.76
CA GLY A 240 6.32 14.25 1.52
C GLY A 240 5.60 15.59 1.75
N ILE A 241 4.99 16.17 0.72
CA ILE A 241 4.19 17.41 0.84
C ILE A 241 2.95 17.21 1.71
N LEU A 242 2.23 16.10 1.55
CA LEU A 242 1.04 15.76 2.35
C LEU A 242 1.38 15.62 3.84
N LYS A 243 2.41 14.84 4.16
CA LYS A 243 2.92 14.66 5.53
C LYS A 243 3.50 15.95 6.09
N SER A 244 4.20 16.76 5.28
CA SER A 244 4.70 18.08 5.69
C SER A 244 3.56 19.02 6.07
N ARG A 245 2.55 19.16 5.20
CA ARG A 245 1.36 19.98 5.42
C ARG A 245 0.50 19.50 6.60
N PHE A 246 0.48 18.18 6.86
CA PHE A 246 -0.27 17.57 7.94
C PHE A 246 0.63 16.64 8.77
N ARG A 247 1.48 17.23 9.62
CA ARG A 247 2.45 16.52 10.47
C ARG A 247 1.85 15.37 11.31
N CYS A 248 0.55 15.37 11.59
CA CYS A 248 -0.15 14.24 12.23
C CYS A 248 -0.22 12.95 11.39
N LEU A 249 0.21 12.98 10.12
CA LEU A 249 0.42 11.81 9.26
C LEU A 249 1.89 11.37 9.18
N ASP A 250 2.79 12.11 9.82
CA ASP A 250 4.24 11.95 9.72
C ASP A 250 4.82 11.29 10.97
N ILE A 251 5.99 10.66 10.83
CA ILE A 251 6.74 10.09 11.96
C ILE A 251 7.05 11.14 13.04
N THR A 252 7.33 12.40 12.68
CA THR A 252 7.59 13.48 13.65
C THR A 252 6.33 13.96 14.38
N GLY A 253 5.13 13.61 13.89
CA GLY A 253 3.87 13.79 14.62
C GLY A 253 3.59 12.69 15.66
N GLY A 254 4.39 11.63 15.70
CA GLY A 254 4.18 10.47 16.56
C GLY A 254 3.08 9.53 16.07
N SER A 255 2.50 8.76 16.99
CA SER A 255 1.41 7.81 16.69
C SER A 255 0.05 8.40 17.04
N LEU A 256 -0.92 8.28 16.14
CA LEU A 256 -2.30 8.73 16.38
C LEU A 256 -2.99 7.88 17.45
N LEU A 257 -3.46 8.53 18.52
CA LEU A 257 -4.14 7.93 19.68
C LEU A 257 -5.65 7.80 19.47
N TYR A 258 -6.06 7.34 18.28
CA TYR A 258 -7.46 7.23 17.86
C TYR A 258 -7.75 5.82 17.32
N SER A 259 -9.03 5.42 17.28
CA SER A 259 -9.41 4.14 16.68
C SER A 259 -9.04 4.09 15.19
N PRO A 260 -8.78 2.91 14.61
CA PRO A 260 -8.39 2.77 13.20
C PRO A 260 -9.34 3.49 12.22
N GLU A 261 -10.65 3.43 12.47
CA GLU A 261 -11.68 4.04 11.62
C GLU A 261 -11.67 5.58 11.73
N MET A 262 -11.19 6.13 12.84
CA MET A 262 -10.98 7.57 13.01
C MET A 262 -9.66 8.01 12.37
N VAL A 263 -8.59 7.22 12.48
CA VAL A 263 -7.32 7.45 11.78
C VAL A 263 -7.55 7.47 10.26
N CYS A 264 -8.29 6.51 9.71
CA CYS A 264 -8.68 6.50 8.29
C CYS A 264 -9.46 7.77 7.89
N ARG A 265 -10.37 8.28 8.74
CA ARG A 265 -11.08 9.54 8.50
C ARG A 265 -10.16 10.77 8.53
N ILE A 266 -9.17 10.81 9.41
CA ILE A 266 -8.15 11.88 9.45
C ILE A 266 -7.34 11.86 8.14
N ILE A 267 -6.85 10.69 7.71
CA ILE A 267 -6.09 10.52 6.47
C ILE A 267 -6.87 11.01 5.25
N LEU A 268 -8.13 10.58 5.09
CA LEU A 268 -9.01 11.01 3.99
C LEU A 268 -9.25 12.53 4.02
N THR A 269 -9.44 13.11 5.21
CA THR A 269 -9.63 14.57 5.37
C THR A 269 -8.38 15.34 4.94
N CYS A 270 -7.19 14.91 5.36
CA CYS A 270 -5.92 15.51 4.97
C CYS A 270 -5.68 15.42 3.45
N ALA A 271 -6.01 14.29 2.80
CA ALA A 271 -5.90 14.14 1.35
C ALA A 271 -6.84 15.09 0.58
N ILE A 272 -8.08 15.27 1.04
CA ILE A 272 -9.02 16.25 0.49
C ILE A 272 -8.48 17.67 0.66
N LEU A 273 -7.98 18.02 1.85
CA LEU A 273 -7.42 19.35 2.14
C LEU A 273 -6.13 19.64 1.36
N HIS A 274 -5.26 18.65 1.12
CA HIS A 274 -4.09 18.76 0.24
C HIS A 274 -4.49 19.16 -1.18
N ASN A 275 -5.49 18.48 -1.76
CA ASN A 275 -6.01 18.81 -3.09
C ASN A 275 -6.68 20.19 -3.13
N ILE A 276 -7.33 20.62 -2.03
CA ILE A 276 -7.86 21.99 -1.90
C ILE A 276 -6.73 23.02 -1.86
N CYS A 277 -5.64 22.74 -1.16
CA CYS A 277 -4.47 23.62 -1.12
C CYS A 277 -3.81 23.78 -2.49
N ILE A 278 -3.57 22.68 -3.23
CA ILE A 278 -3.04 22.74 -4.59
C ILE A 278 -3.99 23.53 -5.51
N LYS A 279 -5.29 23.18 -5.54
CA LYS A 279 -6.29 23.87 -6.38
C LYS A 279 -6.50 25.36 -6.05
N ARG A 280 -6.04 25.82 -4.88
CA ARG A 280 -6.09 27.24 -4.45
C ARG A 280 -4.71 27.91 -4.40
N ASN A 281 -3.64 27.25 -4.88
CA ASN A 281 -2.25 27.71 -4.78
C ASN A 281 -1.83 28.10 -3.35
N ILE A 282 -2.35 27.42 -2.33
CA ILE A 282 -1.99 27.65 -0.93
C ILE A 282 -0.60 27.04 -0.71
N PRO A 283 0.42 27.87 -0.38
CA PRO A 283 1.79 27.40 -0.22
C PRO A 283 1.90 26.34 0.89
N LEU A 284 3.01 25.62 0.89
CA LEU A 284 3.45 24.91 2.08
C LEU A 284 3.94 25.97 3.08
N LEU A 285 3.59 25.85 4.36
CA LEU A 285 4.27 26.63 5.39
C LEU A 285 5.74 26.17 5.43
N GLU A 286 6.68 27.09 5.59
CA GLU A 286 8.11 26.79 5.46
C GLU A 286 8.51 25.59 6.34
N PRO A 287 9.04 24.50 5.75
CA PRO A 287 9.31 23.29 6.51
C PRO A 287 10.60 23.45 7.33
N GLU A 288 10.50 23.22 8.63
CA GLU A 288 11.61 22.69 9.43
C GLU A 288 12.24 21.49 8.70
N PRO A 289 13.57 21.32 8.72
CA PRO A 289 14.28 20.44 7.80
C PRO A 289 13.75 19.00 7.85
N HIS A 290 13.27 18.52 6.70
CA HIS A 290 12.75 17.17 6.53
C HIS A 290 13.92 16.17 6.56
N MET A 291 14.16 15.57 7.72
CA MET A 291 14.96 14.34 7.81
C MET A 291 14.34 13.30 6.86
N PRO A 292 15.11 12.66 5.96
CA PRO A 292 14.56 11.62 5.09
C PRO A 292 14.01 10.46 5.93
N GLU A 293 12.94 9.80 5.47
CA GLU A 293 12.54 8.52 6.04
C GLU A 293 13.61 7.49 5.65
N GLU A 294 14.44 7.05 6.60
CA GLU A 294 15.59 6.18 6.33
C GLU A 294 15.14 4.86 5.70
N GLU A 295 15.68 4.55 4.51
CA GLU A 295 15.48 3.28 3.79
C GLU A 295 16.42 2.21 4.39
N GLU A 296 16.12 1.82 5.63
CA GLU A 296 16.71 0.64 6.27
C GLU A 296 16.40 -0.64 5.45
N GLU A 297 17.36 -1.57 5.42
CA GLU A 297 17.36 -2.74 4.53
C GLU A 297 16.19 -3.72 4.74
N GLU A 298 15.83 -4.45 3.68
CA GLU A 298 14.66 -5.33 3.64
C GLU A 298 14.85 -6.65 4.41
N ASP A 299 14.51 -6.68 5.71
CA ASP A 299 14.41 -7.96 6.43
C ASP A 299 13.25 -8.82 5.90
N ALA A 300 13.58 -10.02 5.41
CA ALA A 300 12.66 -10.95 4.73
C ALA A 300 11.80 -11.78 5.71
N GLY A 301 11.21 -11.10 6.71
CA GLY A 301 10.49 -11.69 7.84
C GLY A 301 9.12 -12.32 7.52
N LEU A 302 9.11 -13.50 6.89
CA LEU A 302 8.06 -14.54 6.93
C LEU A 302 6.59 -14.08 7.12
N GLN A 303 5.99 -13.49 6.08
CA GLN A 303 4.55 -13.65 5.82
C GLN A 303 4.34 -13.96 4.34
N GLN A 304 3.70 -15.09 4.03
CA GLN A 304 3.73 -15.73 2.72
C GLN A 304 2.36 -15.69 2.03
N GLU A 305 1.93 -14.49 1.64
CA GLU A 305 0.84 -14.27 0.67
C GLU A 305 1.37 -13.58 -0.59
N GLU A 306 0.71 -13.81 -1.72
CA GLU A 306 1.27 -13.48 -3.04
C GLU A 306 1.35 -11.96 -3.31
N GLU A 307 2.59 -11.50 -3.48
CA GLU A 307 2.89 -10.35 -4.31
C GLU A 307 2.32 -10.55 -5.73
N LEU A 308 1.84 -9.48 -6.37
CA LEU A 308 1.18 -9.59 -7.68
C LEU A 308 2.16 -10.13 -8.73
N GLN A 309 1.95 -11.37 -9.18
CA GLN A 309 2.84 -12.00 -10.15
C GLN A 309 2.83 -11.25 -11.50
N ASN A 310 4.01 -11.16 -12.12
CA ASN A 310 4.22 -10.51 -13.40
C ASN A 310 3.45 -11.22 -14.53
N THR A 311 2.45 -10.57 -15.14
CA THR A 311 1.69 -11.20 -16.23
C THR A 311 2.42 -11.13 -17.57
N ALA A 312 2.34 -12.20 -18.37
CA ALA A 312 2.85 -12.22 -19.74
C ALA A 312 2.23 -11.13 -20.64
N ALA A 313 1.02 -10.65 -20.31
CA ALA A 313 0.41 -9.50 -20.96
C ALA A 313 1.07 -8.17 -20.55
N GLY A 314 1.35 -7.96 -19.24
CA GLY A 314 2.12 -6.82 -18.75
C GLY A 314 3.56 -6.77 -19.28
N ILE A 315 4.26 -7.91 -19.30
CA ILE A 315 5.63 -8.02 -19.85
C ILE A 315 5.66 -7.59 -21.33
N ARG A 316 4.77 -8.15 -22.16
CA ARG A 316 4.65 -7.75 -23.58
C ARG A 316 4.28 -6.28 -23.73
N ARG A 317 3.41 -5.76 -22.86
CA ARG A 317 3.00 -4.34 -22.88
C ARG A 317 4.16 -3.41 -22.55
N ARG A 318 5.01 -3.73 -21.56
CA ARG A 318 6.23 -2.97 -21.28
C ARG A 318 7.20 -3.03 -22.45
N GLN A 319 7.40 -4.20 -23.08
CA GLN A 319 8.29 -4.29 -24.23
C GLN A 319 7.82 -3.45 -25.42
N GLN A 320 6.50 -3.38 -25.67
CA GLN A 320 5.94 -2.44 -26.66
C GLN A 320 6.22 -0.97 -26.30
N ILE A 321 6.17 -0.61 -25.01
CA ILE A 321 6.44 0.76 -24.56
C ILE A 321 7.93 1.10 -24.68
N VAL A 322 8.83 0.15 -24.39
CA VAL A 322 10.27 0.29 -24.68
C VAL A 322 10.47 0.50 -26.17
N ASN A 323 10.13 -0.49 -27.01
CA ASN A 323 10.42 -0.49 -28.45
C ASN A 323 9.82 0.70 -29.23
N ASN A 324 8.77 1.35 -28.71
CA ASN A 324 8.07 2.45 -29.39
C ASN A 324 8.44 3.85 -28.86
N PHE A 325 9.14 3.97 -27.72
CA PHE A 325 9.38 5.26 -27.05
C PHE A 325 10.78 5.44 -26.42
N PHE A 326 11.62 4.39 -26.36
CA PHE A 326 12.90 4.38 -25.64
C PHE A 326 14.02 3.63 -26.40
#